data_AF-A0A7X8QFA7-F1
#
_entry.id   AF-A0A7X8QFA7-F1
#
_cell.length_a   1.000
_cell.length_b   1.000
_cell.length_c   1.000
_cell.angle_alpha   90.00
_cell.angle_beta   90.00
_cell.angle_gamma   90.00
#
_symmetry.space_group_name_H-M   'P 1'
#
loop_
_entity.id
_entity.type
_entity.pdbx_description
1 polymer ?
#
loop_
_entity_poly.entity_id
_entity_poly.type
_entity_poly.pdbx_seq_one_letter_code
_entity_poly.pdbx_strand_id
1 'polypeptide(L)'
;MKRIKKIKKLVITLIVLMFVFSLTAGCFAQEQEVPQGKTIKDSLGREIAIPQTPAKIISLSPALTELLFALDLDQQIIGVSDYCDYPEQVKTKEKMGGYNTPNVELIASKNPDLVFISAGVQEEFMQRLSEFGITVVSLDADTIDQVMTNIHLAGILTGKEREAKQLIHSMEQKKNEITAKVQGLPKSRVFYEVWDDPLMSAGAPSFIHDIIDTAGGINIAAASNERYY
;
A
#
# COMPACT_ATOMS: atom_id res chain seq x y z
N MET A 1 59.05 -9.97 -35.41
CA MET A 1 57.72 -10.59 -35.65
C MET A 1 57.10 -11.37 -34.48
N LYS A 2 57.85 -12.13 -33.65
CA LYS A 2 57.26 -12.95 -32.55
C LYS A 2 56.65 -12.15 -31.38
N ARG A 3 57.19 -10.97 -31.05
CA ARG A 3 56.69 -10.09 -29.95
C ARG A 3 55.30 -9.50 -30.22
N ILE A 4 55.06 -9.04 -31.45
CA ILE A 4 53.77 -8.44 -31.87
C ILE A 4 52.63 -9.47 -31.86
N LYS A 5 52.92 -10.73 -32.23
CA LYS A 5 51.93 -11.82 -32.17
C LYS A 5 51.52 -12.17 -30.74
N LYS A 6 52.43 -12.07 -29.75
CA LYS A 6 52.10 -12.29 -28.33
C LYS A 6 51.22 -11.19 -27.75
N ILE A 7 51.48 -9.92 -28.10
CA ILE A 7 50.67 -8.78 -27.64
C ILE A 7 49.25 -8.84 -28.23
N LYS A 8 49.11 -9.17 -29.52
CA LYS A 8 47.80 -9.37 -30.15
C LYS A 8 47.00 -10.51 -29.49
N LYS A 9 47.65 -11.63 -29.16
CA LYS A 9 46.99 -12.74 -28.42
C LYS A 9 46.53 -12.29 -27.02
N LEU A 10 47.37 -11.56 -26.29
CA LEU A 10 47.03 -11.08 -24.94
C LEU A 10 45.86 -10.09 -24.94
N VAL A 11 45.82 -9.16 -25.90
CA VAL A 11 44.74 -8.18 -26.05
C VAL A 11 43.43 -8.86 -26.44
N ILE A 12 43.47 -9.85 -27.35
CA ILE A 12 42.27 -10.62 -27.71
C ILE A 12 41.76 -11.43 -26.50
N THR A 13 42.65 -12.05 -25.72
CA THR A 13 42.25 -12.77 -24.50
C THR A 13 41.62 -11.83 -23.46
N LEU A 14 42.15 -10.61 -23.28
CA LEU A 14 41.57 -9.61 -22.38
C LEU A 14 40.20 -9.10 -22.84
N ILE A 15 40.02 -8.88 -24.15
CA ILE A 15 38.74 -8.44 -24.72
C ILE A 15 37.68 -9.54 -24.57
N VAL A 16 38.04 -10.81 -24.81
CA VAL A 16 37.13 -11.95 -24.61
C VAL A 16 36.77 -12.10 -23.13
N LEU A 17 37.73 -11.89 -22.21
CA LEU A 17 37.46 -11.94 -20.77
C LEU A 17 36.50 -10.82 -20.31
N MET A 18 36.66 -9.59 -20.82
CA MET A 18 35.74 -8.48 -20.56
C MET A 18 34.34 -8.75 -21.12
N PHE A 19 34.24 -9.37 -22.30
CA PHE A 19 32.94 -9.67 -22.93
C PHE A 19 32.17 -10.77 -22.20
N VAL A 20 32.88 -11.77 -21.65
CA VAL A 20 32.28 -12.82 -20.79
C VAL A 20 31.83 -12.24 -19.45
N PHE A 21 32.55 -11.26 -18.90
CA PHE A 21 32.17 -10.60 -17.64
C PHE A 21 30.93 -9.70 -17.80
N SER A 22 30.71 -9.10 -18.97
CA SER A 22 29.50 -8.32 -19.28
C SER A 22 28.25 -9.18 -19.53
N LEU A 23 28.41 -10.47 -19.86
CA LEU A 23 27.28 -11.39 -20.04
C LEU A 23 26.75 -11.98 -18.71
N THR A 24 27.50 -11.88 -17.62
CA THR A 24 27.07 -12.33 -16.28
C THR A 24 26.50 -11.21 -15.40
N ALA A 25 26.51 -9.96 -15.88
CA ALA A 25 25.99 -8.79 -15.16
C ALA A 25 24.55 -8.39 -15.59
N GLY A 26 23.96 -9.07 -16.57
CA GLY A 26 22.57 -8.87 -16.99
C GLY A 26 21.64 -9.87 -16.31
N CYS A 27 20.61 -9.37 -15.62
CA CYS A 27 19.56 -10.11 -14.91
C CYS A 27 19.97 -10.80 -13.60
N PHE A 28 20.29 -10.00 -12.58
CA PHE A 28 19.75 -10.30 -11.25
C PHE A 28 18.56 -9.37 -11.01
N ALA A 29 17.39 -9.74 -11.54
CA ALA A 29 16.15 -9.33 -10.89
C ALA A 29 16.09 -10.16 -9.61
N GLN A 30 16.42 -9.54 -8.49
CA GLN A 30 16.32 -10.18 -7.19
C GLN A 30 14.82 -10.36 -6.93
N GLU A 31 14.28 -11.54 -7.22
CA GLU A 31 13.00 -11.98 -6.68
C GLU A 31 13.16 -11.94 -5.15
N GLN A 32 12.61 -10.89 -4.53
CA GLN A 32 12.56 -10.81 -3.09
C GLN A 32 11.59 -11.90 -2.62
N GLU A 33 12.12 -12.95 -2.01
CA GLU A 33 11.32 -13.94 -1.32
C GLU A 33 10.49 -13.24 -0.24
N VAL A 34 9.16 -13.29 -0.38
CA VAL A 34 8.23 -12.92 0.70
C VAL A 34 8.63 -13.74 1.92
N PRO A 35 8.78 -13.13 3.10
CA PRO A 35 9.26 -13.84 4.26
C PRO A 35 8.28 -14.95 4.69
N GLN A 36 8.54 -16.15 4.20
CA GLN A 36 7.74 -17.34 4.45
C GLN A 36 7.78 -17.68 5.94
N GLY A 37 6.62 -17.72 6.59
CA GLY A 37 6.51 -18.03 8.01
C GLY A 37 6.85 -16.89 8.98
N LYS A 38 6.93 -15.63 8.52
CA LYS A 38 6.96 -14.48 9.44
C LYS A 38 5.54 -14.06 9.81
N THR A 39 5.32 -13.97 11.12
CA THR A 39 4.15 -13.30 11.68
C THR A 39 4.34 -11.78 11.57
N ILE A 40 3.38 -11.11 10.94
CA ILE A 40 3.38 -9.66 10.76
C ILE A 40 2.14 -9.11 11.47
N LYS A 41 2.24 -7.92 12.07
CA LYS A 41 1.08 -7.26 12.67
C LYS A 41 0.39 -6.35 11.66
N ASP A 42 -0.93 -6.43 11.60
CA ASP A 42 -1.76 -5.48 10.84
C ASP A 42 -1.98 -4.16 11.59
N SER A 43 -2.75 -3.23 11.03
CA SER A 43 -3.04 -1.92 11.67
C SER A 43 -3.77 -2.04 13.01
N LEU A 44 -4.46 -3.16 13.24
CA LEU A 44 -5.16 -3.46 14.49
C LEU A 44 -4.26 -4.20 15.50
N GLY A 45 -2.99 -4.44 15.15
CA GLY A 45 -2.04 -5.15 16.00
C GLY A 45 -2.21 -6.67 16.02
N ARG A 46 -3.07 -7.22 15.15
CA ARG A 46 -3.33 -8.66 15.05
C ARG A 46 -2.21 -9.34 14.30
N GLU A 47 -1.83 -10.53 14.76
CA GLU A 47 -0.80 -11.33 14.13
C GLU A 47 -1.35 -12.06 12.90
N ILE A 48 -0.74 -11.79 11.75
CA ILE A 48 -1.08 -12.36 10.45
C ILE A 48 0.09 -13.20 9.98
N ALA A 49 -0.19 -14.42 9.58
CA ALA A 49 0.76 -15.30 8.91
C ALA A 49 0.37 -15.43 7.44
N ILE A 50 1.29 -15.12 6.53
CA ILE A 50 1.12 -15.38 5.10
C ILE A 50 2.04 -16.55 4.71
N PRO A 51 1.48 -17.68 4.23
CA PRO A 51 2.27 -18.87 3.92
C PRO A 51 3.08 -18.74 2.62
N GLN A 52 2.65 -17.87 1.71
CA GLN A 52 3.28 -17.60 0.41
C GLN A 52 2.76 -16.27 -0.18
N THR A 53 3.47 -15.70 -1.15
CA THR A 53 2.99 -14.53 -1.89
C THR A 53 1.59 -14.78 -2.47
N PRO A 54 0.58 -13.93 -2.16
CA PRO A 54 -0.79 -14.15 -2.59
C PRO A 54 -0.94 -13.96 -4.11
N ALA A 55 -1.63 -14.89 -4.76
CA ALA A 55 -1.95 -14.83 -6.20
C ALA A 55 -3.38 -14.34 -6.45
N LYS A 56 -4.29 -14.52 -5.47
CA LYS A 56 -5.69 -14.10 -5.51
C LYS A 56 -6.01 -13.17 -4.36
N ILE A 57 -6.08 -11.88 -4.65
CA ILE A 57 -6.33 -10.80 -3.69
C ILE A 57 -7.73 -10.23 -3.91
N ILE A 58 -8.43 -9.98 -2.81
CA ILE A 58 -9.67 -9.18 -2.79
C ILE A 58 -9.44 -7.93 -1.95
N SER A 59 -9.93 -6.78 -2.42
CA SER A 59 -9.86 -5.50 -1.72
C SER A 59 -11.26 -4.94 -1.46
N LEU A 60 -11.65 -4.78 -0.21
CA LEU A 60 -13.01 -4.36 0.17
C LEU A 60 -13.15 -2.85 0.43
N SER A 61 -12.13 -2.06 0.11
CA SER A 61 -12.14 -0.59 0.28
C SER A 61 -11.57 0.12 -0.95
N PRO A 62 -12.15 1.26 -1.38
CA PRO A 62 -11.58 2.07 -2.48
C PRO A 62 -10.12 2.45 -2.24
N ALA A 63 -9.79 3.05 -1.09
CA ALA A 63 -8.43 3.50 -0.78
C ALA A 63 -7.41 2.34 -0.79
N LEU A 64 -7.80 1.16 -0.30
CA LEU A 64 -6.94 -0.02 -0.34
C LEU A 64 -6.76 -0.55 -1.74
N THR A 65 -7.80 -0.46 -2.57
CA THR A 65 -7.71 -0.85 -3.98
C THR A 65 -6.71 0.04 -4.70
N GLU A 66 -6.80 1.36 -4.54
CA GLU A 66 -5.84 2.30 -5.13
C GLU A 66 -4.40 2.03 -4.69
N LEU A 67 -4.19 1.76 -3.40
CA LEU A 67 -2.89 1.37 -2.85
C LEU A 67 -2.35 0.13 -3.57
N LEU A 68 -3.14 -0.93 -3.68
CA LEU A 68 -2.70 -2.18 -4.30
C LEU A 68 -2.38 -2.00 -5.80
N PHE A 69 -3.19 -1.20 -6.51
CA PHE A 69 -2.88 -0.82 -7.88
C PHE A 69 -1.56 -0.03 -7.99
N ALA A 70 -1.28 0.87 -7.05
CA ALA A 70 -0.01 1.60 -7.00
C ALA A 70 1.21 0.70 -6.72
N LEU A 71 1.00 -0.54 -6.26
CA LEU A 71 2.02 -1.57 -6.08
C LEU A 71 2.09 -2.57 -7.25
N ASP A 72 1.48 -2.26 -8.39
CA ASP A 72 1.43 -3.12 -9.58
C ASP A 72 0.80 -4.50 -9.28
N LEU A 73 -0.29 -4.53 -8.51
CA LEU A 73 -1.02 -5.75 -8.16
C LEU A 73 -2.31 -5.98 -8.96
N ASP A 74 -2.52 -5.24 -10.06
CA ASP A 74 -3.70 -5.35 -10.90
C ASP A 74 -4.05 -6.83 -11.23
N GLN A 75 -3.06 -7.62 -11.64
CA GLN A 75 -3.29 -9.01 -12.05
C GLN A 75 -3.69 -9.94 -10.90
N GLN A 76 -3.26 -9.65 -9.68
CA GLN A 76 -3.56 -10.43 -8.47
C GLN A 76 -4.92 -10.05 -7.88
N ILE A 77 -5.39 -8.82 -8.13
CA ILE A 77 -6.71 -8.37 -7.68
C ILE A 77 -7.79 -9.04 -8.52
N ILE A 78 -8.55 -9.93 -7.90
CA ILE A 78 -9.66 -10.66 -8.53
C ILE A 78 -11.04 -10.11 -8.13
N GLY A 79 -11.10 -9.30 -7.07
CA GLY A 79 -12.36 -8.76 -6.56
C GLY A 79 -12.18 -7.45 -5.81
N VAL A 80 -13.17 -6.56 -5.95
CA VAL A 80 -13.18 -5.25 -5.32
C VAL A 80 -14.55 -4.90 -4.75
N SER A 81 -14.65 -3.92 -3.85
CA SER A 81 -15.95 -3.41 -3.41
C SER A 81 -16.73 -2.72 -4.54
N ASP A 82 -18.05 -2.61 -4.36
CA ASP A 82 -18.95 -1.89 -5.28
C ASP A 82 -18.46 -0.47 -5.57
N TYR A 83 -17.87 0.18 -4.57
CA TYR A 83 -17.46 1.58 -4.59
C TYR A 83 -16.07 1.84 -5.20
N CYS A 84 -15.31 0.79 -5.56
CA CYS A 84 -14.00 1.00 -6.20
C CYS A 84 -14.18 1.43 -7.66
N ASP A 85 -13.68 2.60 -8.02
CA ASP A 85 -13.82 3.24 -9.33
C ASP A 85 -12.51 3.77 -9.95
N TYR A 86 -11.43 3.80 -9.17
CA TYR A 86 -10.08 4.16 -9.60
C TYR A 86 -9.04 3.05 -9.29
N PRO A 87 -8.02 2.86 -10.16
CA PRO A 87 -7.89 3.44 -11.51
C PRO A 87 -8.90 2.80 -12.48
N GLU A 88 -8.98 3.27 -13.73
CA GLU A 88 -9.99 2.82 -14.71
C GLU A 88 -10.08 1.28 -14.85
N GLN A 89 -8.93 0.60 -14.75
CA GLN A 89 -8.81 -0.86 -14.79
C GLN A 89 -9.66 -1.57 -13.73
N VAL A 90 -9.94 -0.92 -12.60
CA VAL A 90 -10.71 -1.48 -11.49
C VAL A 90 -12.15 -1.82 -11.90
N LYS A 91 -12.70 -1.11 -12.89
CA LYS A 91 -14.07 -1.32 -13.37
C LYS A 91 -14.26 -2.70 -14.02
N THR A 92 -13.17 -3.37 -14.40
CA THR A 92 -13.22 -4.74 -14.94
C THR A 92 -13.21 -5.82 -13.86
N LYS A 93 -12.92 -5.44 -12.61
CA LYS A 93 -12.86 -6.38 -11.48
C LYS A 93 -14.24 -6.76 -11.01
N GLU A 94 -14.39 -8.01 -10.58
CA GLU A 94 -15.65 -8.49 -10.04
C GLU A 94 -16.00 -7.77 -8.73
N LYS A 95 -17.28 -7.47 -8.54
CA LYS A 95 -17.77 -6.72 -7.40
C LYS A 95 -18.15 -7.66 -6.26
N MET A 96 -17.58 -7.43 -5.09
CA MET A 96 -17.70 -8.27 -3.89
C MET A 96 -18.72 -7.74 -2.88
N GLY A 97 -19.60 -6.83 -3.30
CA GLY A 97 -20.59 -6.18 -2.44
C GLY A 97 -20.14 -4.81 -1.93
N GLY A 98 -20.99 -4.21 -1.11
CA GLY A 98 -20.83 -2.84 -0.65
C GLY A 98 -19.74 -2.71 0.42
N TYR A 99 -19.28 -1.48 0.66
CA TYR A 99 -18.31 -1.16 1.71
C TYR A 99 -18.80 -1.62 3.10
N ASN A 100 -20.07 -1.40 3.43
CA ASN A 100 -20.68 -1.85 4.70
C ASN A 100 -21.44 -3.18 4.57
N THR A 101 -21.48 -3.75 3.37
CA THR A 101 -22.27 -4.95 3.06
C THR A 101 -21.51 -5.89 2.10
N PRO A 102 -20.26 -6.28 2.42
CA PRO A 102 -19.52 -7.23 1.61
C PRO A 102 -20.23 -8.58 1.58
N ASN A 103 -20.21 -9.23 0.42
CA ASN A 103 -20.82 -10.54 0.21
C ASN A 103 -19.84 -11.64 0.62
N VAL A 104 -19.89 -12.04 1.89
CA VAL A 104 -18.97 -13.02 2.49
C VAL A 104 -19.00 -14.35 1.75
N GLU A 105 -20.18 -14.83 1.36
CA GLU A 105 -20.36 -16.11 0.66
C GLU A 105 -19.73 -16.07 -0.74
N LEU A 106 -19.91 -14.96 -1.46
CA LEU A 106 -19.25 -14.75 -2.76
C LEU A 106 -17.73 -14.68 -2.59
N ILE A 107 -17.23 -13.90 -1.63
CA ILE A 107 -15.79 -13.78 -1.35
C ILE A 107 -15.20 -15.16 -1.06
N ALA A 108 -15.83 -15.94 -0.18
CA ALA A 108 -15.39 -17.29 0.14
C ALA A 108 -15.40 -18.22 -1.08
N SER A 109 -16.41 -18.11 -1.95
CA SER A 109 -16.50 -18.92 -3.19
C SER A 109 -15.33 -18.68 -4.17
N LYS A 110 -14.66 -17.52 -4.09
CA LYS A 110 -13.49 -17.20 -4.94
C LYS A 110 -12.20 -17.81 -4.46
N ASN A 111 -12.19 -18.38 -3.25
CA ASN A 111 -11.01 -18.97 -2.62
C ASN A 111 -9.79 -18.02 -2.70
N PRO A 112 -9.89 -16.79 -2.13
CA PRO A 112 -8.79 -15.82 -2.13
C PRO A 112 -7.69 -16.25 -1.17
N ASP A 113 -6.46 -15.86 -1.48
CA ASP A 113 -5.31 -16.07 -0.59
C ASP A 113 -5.23 -14.97 0.48
N LEU A 114 -5.71 -13.76 0.15
CA LEU A 114 -5.65 -12.59 1.01
C LEU A 114 -6.80 -11.63 0.73
N VAL A 115 -7.43 -11.12 1.80
CA VAL A 115 -8.45 -10.07 1.73
C VAL A 115 -7.98 -8.84 2.51
N PHE A 116 -7.96 -7.69 1.84
CA PHE A 116 -7.72 -6.39 2.47
C PHE A 116 -9.02 -5.70 2.84
N ILE A 117 -9.10 -5.21 4.08
CA ILE A 117 -10.25 -4.48 4.61
C ILE A 117 -9.81 -3.20 5.34
N SER A 118 -10.76 -2.29 5.55
CA SER A 118 -10.60 -1.19 6.52
C SER A 118 -11.50 -1.45 7.72
N ALA A 119 -10.93 -1.37 8.92
CA ALA A 119 -11.63 -1.59 10.18
C ALA A 119 -12.73 -0.54 10.44
N GLY A 120 -13.38 -0.66 11.61
CA GLY A 120 -14.60 0.07 11.92
C GLY A 120 -15.79 -0.67 11.32
N VAL A 121 -16.36 -0.14 10.24
CA VAL A 121 -17.57 -0.74 9.64
C VAL A 121 -17.38 -2.16 9.11
N GLN A 122 -16.16 -2.54 8.71
CA GLN A 122 -15.92 -3.88 8.14
C GLN A 122 -15.42 -4.90 9.17
N GLU A 123 -15.23 -4.49 10.42
CA GLU A 123 -14.58 -5.34 11.44
C GLU A 123 -15.36 -6.62 11.71
N GLU A 124 -16.70 -6.59 11.66
CA GLU A 124 -17.54 -7.77 11.84
C GLU A 124 -17.36 -8.82 10.72
N PHE A 125 -17.06 -8.39 9.49
CA PHE A 125 -16.90 -9.30 8.35
C PHE A 125 -15.55 -10.00 8.37
N MET A 126 -14.56 -9.40 9.03
CA MET A 126 -13.25 -9.98 9.22
C MET A 126 -13.33 -11.33 9.93
N GLN A 127 -14.07 -11.38 11.04
CA GLN A 127 -14.26 -12.62 11.79
C GLN A 127 -14.95 -13.69 10.92
N ARG A 128 -16.04 -13.31 10.23
CA ARG A 128 -16.79 -14.21 9.35
C ARG A 128 -15.92 -14.78 8.22
N LEU A 129 -15.08 -13.96 7.59
CA LEU A 129 -14.16 -14.40 6.54
C LEU A 129 -13.06 -15.33 7.10
N SER A 130 -12.53 -15.03 8.29
CA SER A 130 -11.55 -15.90 8.96
C SER A 130 -12.12 -17.27 9.33
N GLU A 131 -13.43 -17.39 9.62
CA GLU A 131 -14.09 -18.69 9.85
C GLU A 131 -14.07 -19.61 8.62
N PHE A 132 -13.96 -19.04 7.41
CA PHE A 132 -13.74 -19.80 6.17
C PHE A 132 -12.27 -20.11 5.89
N GLY A 133 -11.36 -19.82 6.84
CA GLY A 133 -9.93 -20.03 6.67
C GLY A 133 -9.25 -19.00 5.77
N ILE A 134 -9.90 -17.87 5.49
CA ILE A 134 -9.37 -16.81 4.64
C ILE A 134 -8.49 -15.89 5.49
N THR A 135 -7.29 -15.57 4.99
CA THR A 135 -6.41 -14.58 5.61
C THR A 135 -6.96 -13.18 5.34
N VAL A 136 -7.24 -12.42 6.41
CA VAL A 136 -7.79 -11.07 6.33
C VAL A 136 -6.86 -10.08 7.03
N VAL A 137 -6.51 -9.01 6.34
CA VAL A 137 -5.62 -7.94 6.84
C VAL A 137 -6.37 -6.63 6.87
N SER A 138 -6.31 -5.95 8.01
CA SER A 138 -6.77 -4.57 8.12
C SER A 138 -5.62 -3.60 7.84
N LEU A 139 -5.90 -2.56 7.05
CA LEU A 139 -4.97 -1.47 6.78
C LEU A 139 -5.67 -0.13 7.03
N ASP A 140 -5.57 0.36 8.26
CA ASP A 140 -6.19 1.61 8.71
C ASP A 140 -5.16 2.69 8.94
N ALA A 141 -5.53 3.94 8.66
CA ALA A 141 -4.65 5.08 8.86
C ALA A 141 -5.44 6.33 9.28
N ASP A 142 -4.87 7.01 10.27
CA ASP A 142 -5.29 8.31 10.80
C ASP A 142 -4.25 9.39 10.51
N THR A 143 -3.09 9.02 9.96
CA THR A 143 -2.04 9.96 9.56
C THR A 143 -1.39 9.55 8.25
N ILE A 144 -0.75 10.50 7.56
CA ILE A 144 0.04 10.26 6.35
C ILE A 144 1.16 9.25 6.64
N ASP A 145 1.75 9.28 7.84
CA ASP A 145 2.80 8.33 8.23
C ASP A 145 2.26 6.91 8.42
N GLN A 146 1.04 6.76 8.91
CA GLN A 146 0.35 5.47 8.96
C GLN A 146 -0.02 4.97 7.56
N VAL A 147 -0.40 5.85 6.62
CA VAL A 147 -0.58 5.45 5.21
C VAL A 147 0.73 4.88 4.64
N MET A 148 1.87 5.53 4.87
CA MET A 148 3.18 5.02 4.43
C MET A 148 3.54 3.69 5.12
N THR A 149 3.16 3.53 6.39
CA THR A 149 3.31 2.25 7.12
C THR A 149 2.47 1.14 6.48
N ASN A 150 1.22 1.44 6.09
CA ASN A 150 0.33 0.49 5.41
C ASN A 150 0.83 0.12 4.01
N ILE A 151 1.41 1.07 3.27
CA ILE A 151 2.06 0.80 1.98
C ILE A 151 3.23 -0.17 2.17
N HIS A 152 4.06 0.03 3.19
CA HIS A 152 5.17 -0.86 3.51
C HIS A 152 4.67 -2.27 3.86
N LEU A 153 3.64 -2.35 4.70
CA LEU A 153 3.02 -3.61 5.10
C LEU A 153 2.44 -4.35 3.89
N ALA A 154 1.64 -3.68 3.05
CA ALA A 154 1.13 -4.26 1.82
C ALA A 154 2.26 -4.75 0.90
N GLY A 155 3.36 -3.98 0.78
CA GLY A 155 4.56 -4.38 0.06
C GLY A 155 5.12 -5.71 0.55
N ILE A 156 5.29 -5.89 1.86
CA ILE A 156 5.78 -7.16 2.43
C ILE A 156 4.80 -8.31 2.17
N LEU A 157 3.50 -8.07 2.41
CA LEU A 157 2.47 -9.11 2.30
C LEU A 157 2.30 -9.61 0.86
N THR A 158 2.70 -8.80 -0.13
CA THR A 158 2.46 -9.07 -1.56
C THR A 158 3.74 -9.25 -2.38
N GLY A 159 4.92 -9.19 -1.76
CA GLY A 159 6.21 -9.29 -2.46
C GLY A 159 6.54 -8.09 -3.34
N LYS A 160 6.04 -6.91 -2.95
CA LYS A 160 6.15 -5.62 -3.66
C LYS A 160 6.93 -4.59 -2.84
N GLU A 161 7.90 -5.03 -2.04
CA GLU A 161 8.66 -4.15 -1.15
C GLU A 161 9.44 -3.07 -1.91
N ARG A 162 9.89 -3.36 -3.13
CA ARG A 162 10.60 -2.39 -3.97
C ARG A 162 9.67 -1.27 -4.42
N GLU A 163 8.51 -1.62 -4.94
CA GLU A 163 7.45 -0.69 -5.37
C GLU A 163 6.95 0.13 -4.17
N ALA A 164 6.71 -0.52 -3.03
CA ALA A 164 6.31 0.13 -1.80
C ALA A 164 7.35 1.16 -1.33
N LYS A 165 8.64 0.81 -1.31
CA LYS A 165 9.73 1.75 -0.97
C LYS A 165 9.78 2.95 -1.90
N GLN A 166 9.60 2.74 -3.20
CA GLN A 166 9.59 3.83 -4.19
C GLN A 166 8.40 4.77 -3.95
N LEU A 167 7.21 4.21 -3.73
CA LEU A 167 6.01 4.98 -3.44
C LEU A 167 6.16 5.79 -2.14
N ILE A 168 6.58 5.15 -1.05
CA ILE A 168 6.83 5.80 0.24
C ILE A 168 7.82 6.95 0.07
N HIS A 169 8.94 6.72 -0.61
CA HIS A 169 9.94 7.77 -0.83
C HIS A 169 9.35 8.99 -1.54
N SER A 170 8.50 8.77 -2.56
CA SER A 170 7.84 9.87 -3.27
C SER A 170 6.86 10.64 -2.37
N MET A 171 6.14 9.94 -1.48
CA MET A 171 5.23 10.55 -0.52
C MET A 171 5.98 11.35 0.55
N GLU A 172 7.08 10.82 1.08
CA GLU A 172 7.96 11.52 2.03
C GLU A 172 8.51 12.81 1.41
N GLN A 173 9.02 12.74 0.17
CA GLN A 173 9.49 13.92 -0.56
C GLN A 173 8.39 14.96 -0.69
N LYS A 174 7.17 14.54 -1.05
CA LYS A 174 6.04 15.46 -1.22
C LYS A 174 5.61 16.10 0.09
N LYS A 175 5.51 15.30 1.16
CA LYS A 175 5.21 15.79 2.52
C LYS A 175 6.25 16.82 2.94
N ASN A 176 7.54 16.52 2.77
CA ASN A 176 8.64 17.43 3.12
C ASN A 176 8.64 18.72 2.29
N GLU A 177 8.30 18.64 1.00
CA GLU A 177 8.15 19.82 0.15
C GLU A 177 7.05 20.75 0.68
N ILE A 178 5.90 20.18 1.06
CA ILE A 178 4.76 20.94 1.58
C ILE A 178 5.09 21.56 2.94
N THR A 179 5.64 20.78 3.88
CA THR A 179 5.96 21.26 5.22
C THR A 179 7.02 22.37 5.18
N ALA A 180 8.02 22.27 4.30
CA ALA A 180 9.01 23.31 4.09
C ALA A 180 8.41 24.61 3.55
N LYS A 181 7.43 24.53 2.63
CA LYS A 181 6.76 25.72 2.06
C LYS A 181 5.93 26.49 3.09
N VAL A 182 5.37 25.80 4.07
CA VAL A 182 4.49 26.42 5.08
C VAL A 182 5.24 26.81 6.36
N GLN A 183 6.50 26.40 6.50
CA GLN A 183 7.32 26.70 7.67
C GLN A 183 7.50 28.20 7.87
N GLY A 184 7.19 28.69 9.07
CA GLY A 184 7.34 30.10 9.45
C GLY A 184 6.24 31.03 8.91
N LEU A 185 5.28 30.51 8.14
CA LEU A 185 4.11 31.28 7.72
C LEU A 185 3.08 31.38 8.87
N PRO A 186 2.25 32.43 8.91
CA PRO A 186 1.11 32.48 9.80
C PRO A 186 0.16 31.30 9.56
N LYS A 187 -0.20 30.57 10.62
CA LYS A 187 -1.13 29.44 10.52
C LYS A 187 -2.56 29.94 10.30
N SER A 188 -3.25 29.37 9.31
CA SER A 188 -4.66 29.66 9.04
C SER A 188 -5.58 28.76 9.87
N ARG A 189 -6.65 29.33 10.43
CA ARG A 189 -7.70 28.57 11.13
C ARG A 189 -8.62 27.90 10.11
N VAL A 190 -8.83 26.60 10.24
CA VAL A 190 -9.58 25.77 9.29
C VAL A 190 -10.72 25.07 10.03
N PHE A 191 -11.93 25.17 9.46
CA PHE A 191 -13.06 24.28 9.75
C PHE A 191 -13.24 23.37 8.55
N TYR A 192 -13.41 22.07 8.79
CA TYR A 192 -13.64 21.09 7.75
C TYR A 192 -14.99 20.40 7.99
N GLU A 193 -15.96 20.72 7.15
CA GLU A 193 -17.29 20.11 7.15
C GLU A 193 -17.21 18.73 6.48
N VAL A 194 -17.42 17.68 7.27
CA VAL A 194 -17.42 16.28 6.80
C VAL A 194 -18.82 15.89 6.32
N TRP A 195 -19.86 16.40 6.98
CA TRP A 195 -21.26 16.12 6.69
C TRP A 195 -22.11 17.33 7.07
N ASP A 196 -23.20 17.57 6.34
CA ASP A 196 -24.02 18.78 6.44
C ASP A 196 -25.15 18.68 7.49
N ASP A 197 -25.82 17.53 7.61
CA ASP A 197 -26.93 17.34 8.57
C ASP A 197 -27.01 15.91 9.16
N PRO A 198 -26.77 15.72 10.48
CA PRO A 198 -26.29 16.73 11.41
C PRO A 198 -24.91 17.24 10.99
N LEU A 199 -24.63 18.53 11.22
CA LEU A 199 -23.33 19.11 10.87
C LEU A 199 -22.22 18.33 11.60
N MET A 200 -21.31 17.73 10.84
CA MET A 200 -20.17 16.99 11.39
C MET A 200 -18.84 17.59 10.96
N SER A 201 -17.86 17.58 11.87
CA SER A 201 -16.49 18.01 11.63
C SER A 201 -15.48 16.93 12.06
N ALA A 202 -14.24 17.08 11.60
CA ALA A 202 -13.15 16.16 11.93
C ALA A 202 -12.37 16.62 13.18
N GLY A 203 -12.34 15.80 14.23
CA GLY A 203 -11.58 16.08 15.46
C GLY A 203 -10.10 15.71 15.37
N ALA A 204 -9.37 15.79 16.49
CA ALA A 204 -7.93 15.55 16.53
C ALA A 204 -7.47 14.15 16.04
N PRO A 205 -8.16 13.03 16.32
CA PRO A 205 -7.66 11.71 15.92
C PRO A 205 -8.01 11.34 14.47
N SER A 206 -8.26 12.31 13.59
CA SER A 206 -8.69 12.08 12.21
C SER A 206 -7.58 12.31 11.20
N PHE A 207 -7.64 11.57 10.08
CA PHE A 207 -6.78 11.81 8.92
C PHE A 207 -6.88 13.24 8.36
N ILE A 208 -8.07 13.83 8.43
CA ILE A 208 -8.30 15.23 8.02
C ILE A 208 -7.51 16.19 8.92
N HIS A 209 -7.45 15.95 10.23
CA HIS A 209 -6.64 16.75 11.14
C HIS A 209 -5.15 16.67 10.79
N ASP A 210 -4.63 15.47 10.53
CA ASP A 210 -3.23 15.26 10.14
C ASP A 210 -2.87 16.00 8.84
N ILE A 211 -3.77 16.00 7.85
CA ILE A 211 -3.61 16.78 6.62
C ILE A 211 -3.58 18.29 6.92
N ILE A 212 -4.52 18.79 7.72
CA ILE A 212 -4.61 20.22 8.06
C ILE A 212 -3.33 20.67 8.77
N ASP A 213 -2.84 19.93 9.75
CA ASP A 213 -1.61 20.29 10.49
C ASP A 213 -0.36 20.18 9.60
N THR A 214 -0.25 19.13 8.78
CA THR A 214 0.83 18.96 7.80
C THR A 214 0.88 20.14 6.81
N ALA A 215 -0.28 20.69 6.44
CA ALA A 215 -0.38 21.87 5.57
C ALA A 215 -0.20 23.22 6.32
N GLY A 216 0.17 23.21 7.60
CA GLY A 216 0.40 24.42 8.39
C GLY A 216 -0.87 25.11 8.89
N GLY A 217 -2.02 24.43 8.83
CA GLY A 217 -3.29 24.92 9.36
C GLY A 217 -3.44 24.72 10.87
N ILE A 218 -4.49 25.31 11.42
CA ILE A 218 -5.01 25.03 12.76
C ILE A 218 -6.44 24.53 12.58
N ASN A 219 -6.66 23.22 12.78
CA ASN A 219 -8.01 22.67 12.82
C ASN A 219 -8.75 23.22 14.06
N ILE A 220 -9.81 23.99 13.86
CA ILE A 220 -10.57 24.58 14.98
C ILE A 220 -11.42 23.55 15.73
N ALA A 221 -11.64 22.38 15.12
CA ALA A 221 -12.35 21.24 15.69
C ALA A 221 -11.43 20.29 16.47
N ALA A 222 -10.12 20.55 16.52
CA ALA A 222 -9.14 19.69 17.18
C ALA A 222 -9.31 19.57 18.72
N ALA A 223 -10.19 20.37 19.33
CA ALA A 223 -10.52 20.21 20.74
C ALA A 223 -11.37 18.95 21.01
N SER A 224 -12.01 18.39 19.99
CA SER A 224 -12.76 17.13 20.12
C SER A 224 -11.82 15.93 20.05
N ASN A 225 -12.02 15.00 20.98
CA ASN A 225 -11.36 13.69 20.99
C ASN A 225 -12.10 12.65 20.16
N GLU A 226 -13.22 13.02 19.55
CA GLU A 226 -13.94 12.16 18.62
C GLU A 226 -13.39 12.33 17.21
N ARG A 227 -13.32 11.23 16.45
CA ARG A 227 -12.80 11.26 15.08
C ARG A 227 -13.67 12.13 14.18
N TYR A 228 -14.98 11.92 14.25
CA TYR A 228 -16.01 12.72 13.60
C TYR A 228 -17.13 12.96 14.61
N TYR A 229 -17.58 14.21 14.73
CA TYR A 229 -18.59 14.65 15.70
C TYR A 229 -19.46 15.76 15.11
#